data_AF-A0A5C8C4P9-F1
#
_entry.id   AF-A0A5C8C4P9-F1
#
_cell.length_a   1.000
_cell.length_b   1.000
_cell.length_c   1.000
_cell.angle_alpha   90.00
_cell.angle_beta   90.00
_cell.angle_gamma   90.00
#
_symmetry.space_group_name_H-M   'P 1'
#
loop_
_entity.id
_entity.type
_entity.pdbx_description
1 polymer ?
#
loop_
_entity_poly.entity_id
_entity_poly.type
_entity_poly.pdbx_seq_one_letter_code
_entity_poly.pdbx_strand_id
1 'polypeptide(L)'
;MFNIRFNGQETTSKPNETLLECLLRSNINIDFSCKSGVCHRCMSKCLEGELSNDATRKLPITHRGKNYLLACQCVPVSDMVVEAKSSDDNITQCIAVNLEHENGNVWQLAFESYRVINYQTGQRAAVMSINMQDEIIGVLSSDPDNDALTVLQFEQQDLPHWLNESSQDINALEFYLRGPLTEQQERPPLLAPNPELWQQLGGDSKIYEILNTFYHAVYADAQLAPFFERITIERITGKQFSFLKKHILGEDGFIGEDPKNSHNWMVVNHNLFNHRIELMRRILRDYAVSETLIQQFEAYEEQFRPDIVKNQPWPKQIGDQFIDTERFEECVLDEATICDYCSAEIPANTMVKYHLRIGKLACKDCSTTSESTE
;
A
#
# COMPACT_ATOMS: atom_id res chain seq x y z
N MET A 1 13.53 22.26 -17.90
CA MET A 1 12.90 20.93 -17.86
C MET A 1 13.58 20.20 -16.73
N PHE A 2 12.79 19.64 -15.81
CA PHE A 2 13.29 19.02 -14.58
C PHE A 2 12.68 17.63 -14.42
N ASN A 3 13.43 16.72 -13.81
CA ASN A 3 12.96 15.38 -13.48
C ASN A 3 12.09 15.44 -12.22
N ILE A 4 10.91 14.84 -12.32
CA ILE A 4 9.91 14.81 -11.26
C ILE A 4 9.64 13.35 -10.93
N ARG A 5 9.84 12.97 -9.67
CA ARG A 5 9.42 11.66 -9.15
C ARG A 5 8.24 11.88 -8.21
N PHE A 6 7.05 11.40 -8.57
CA PHE A 6 5.82 11.55 -7.78
C PHE A 6 5.25 10.18 -7.40
N ASN A 7 5.10 9.89 -6.10
CA ASN A 7 4.67 8.56 -5.60
C ASN A 7 5.45 7.40 -6.27
N GLY A 8 6.75 7.60 -6.47
CA GLY A 8 7.61 6.62 -7.13
C GLY A 8 7.53 6.56 -8.67
N GLN A 9 6.63 7.31 -9.30
CA GLN A 9 6.51 7.41 -10.76
C GLN A 9 7.31 8.60 -11.30
N GLU A 10 8.01 8.42 -12.42
CA GLU A 10 8.87 9.46 -13.00
C GLU A 10 8.23 10.17 -14.19
N THR A 11 8.47 11.47 -14.30
CA THR A 11 8.10 12.30 -15.44
C THR A 11 9.08 13.48 -15.58
N THR A 12 9.02 14.19 -16.70
CA THR A 12 9.81 15.40 -16.93
C THR A 12 8.90 16.61 -17.08
N SER A 13 9.23 17.71 -16.43
CA SER A 13 8.51 18.98 -16.54
C SER A 13 8.84 19.73 -17.84
N LYS A 14 7.83 20.34 -18.45
CA LYS A 14 7.95 21.33 -19.52
C LYS A 14 8.21 22.73 -18.95
N PRO A 15 8.78 23.66 -19.74
CA PRO A 15 8.93 25.04 -19.32
C PRO A 15 7.59 25.66 -18.92
N ASN A 16 7.55 26.34 -17.78
CA ASN A 16 6.39 27.08 -17.23
C ASN A 16 5.12 26.26 -16.93
N GLU A 17 5.18 24.93 -16.97
CA GLU A 17 4.05 24.11 -16.51
C GLU A 17 4.10 23.91 -15.00
N THR A 18 2.92 23.86 -14.38
CA THR A 18 2.82 23.51 -12.96
C THR A 18 3.08 22.02 -12.76
N LEU A 19 3.47 21.64 -11.55
CA LEU A 19 3.63 20.25 -11.13
C LEU A 19 2.32 19.48 -11.38
N LEU A 20 1.16 20.07 -11.07
CA LEU A 20 -0.12 19.44 -11.37
C LEU A 20 -0.30 19.17 -12.87
N GLU A 21 -0.01 20.14 -13.74
CA GLU A 21 -0.12 19.96 -15.19
C GLU A 21 0.87 18.91 -15.71
N CYS A 22 2.09 18.89 -15.17
CA CYS A 22 3.10 17.87 -15.47
C CYS A 22 2.58 16.46 -15.17
N LEU A 23 2.02 16.25 -13.97
CA LEU A 23 1.49 14.97 -13.52
C LEU A 23 0.28 14.52 -14.36
N LEU A 24 -0.69 15.41 -14.57
CA LEU A 24 -1.89 15.10 -15.37
C LEU A 24 -1.53 14.77 -16.83
N ARG A 25 -0.60 15.53 -17.43
CA ARG A 25 -0.13 15.28 -18.80
C ARG A 25 0.55 13.92 -18.94
N SER A 26 1.23 13.46 -17.90
CA SER A 26 1.92 12.17 -17.86
C SER A 26 1.06 11.05 -17.28
N ASN A 27 -0.24 11.28 -17.11
CA ASN A 27 -1.21 10.32 -16.56
C ASN A 27 -0.84 9.78 -15.16
N ILE A 28 -0.15 10.60 -14.35
CA ILE A 28 0.19 10.29 -12.96
C ILE A 28 -0.91 10.85 -12.06
N ASN A 29 -1.58 9.96 -11.33
CA ASN A 29 -2.72 10.33 -10.49
C ASN A 29 -2.30 11.22 -9.31
N ILE A 30 -3.02 12.34 -9.17
CA ILE A 30 -2.93 13.26 -8.05
C ILE A 30 -4.33 13.82 -7.76
N ASP A 31 -4.66 13.99 -6.50
CA ASP A 31 -5.90 14.61 -6.06
C ASP A 31 -5.92 16.11 -6.39
N PHE A 32 -6.94 16.61 -7.08
CA PHE A 32 -7.12 18.05 -7.31
C PHE A 32 -8.57 18.45 -7.53
N SER A 33 -8.83 19.77 -7.53
CA SER A 33 -10.16 20.31 -7.87
C SER A 33 -10.07 21.71 -8.48
N CYS A 34 -9.61 22.71 -7.72
CA CYS A 34 -9.78 24.12 -8.12
C CYS A 34 -8.69 24.72 -9.02
N LYS A 35 -7.47 24.15 -9.04
CA LYS A 35 -6.25 24.72 -9.65
C LYS A 35 -5.84 26.14 -9.21
N SER A 36 -6.60 26.79 -8.34
CA SER A 36 -6.35 28.16 -7.84
C SER A 36 -5.61 28.21 -6.50
N GLY A 37 -5.28 27.05 -5.93
CA GLY A 37 -4.61 26.93 -4.64
C GLY A 37 -5.50 27.19 -3.42
N VAL A 38 -6.84 27.22 -3.56
CA VAL A 38 -7.78 27.49 -2.45
C VAL A 38 -8.31 26.21 -1.79
N CYS A 39 -8.56 25.15 -2.58
CA CYS A 39 -9.15 23.91 -2.04
C CYS A 39 -8.14 23.02 -1.27
N HIS A 40 -6.84 23.25 -1.46
CA HIS A 40 -5.72 22.45 -0.92
C HIS A 40 -5.77 20.93 -1.21
N ARG A 41 -6.61 20.49 -2.16
CA ARG A 41 -6.73 19.06 -2.53
C ARG A 41 -5.45 18.51 -3.17
N CYS A 42 -4.74 19.34 -3.94
CA CYS A 42 -3.44 19.01 -4.56
C CYS A 42 -2.24 19.26 -3.65
N MET A 43 -2.45 19.27 -2.34
CA MET A 43 -1.34 19.44 -1.39
C MET A 43 -0.50 18.15 -1.37
N SER A 44 0.81 18.32 -1.45
CA SER A 44 1.77 17.23 -1.56
C SER A 44 3.00 17.54 -0.71
N LYS A 45 3.78 16.52 -0.37
CA LYS A 45 5.00 16.64 0.43
C LYS A 45 6.22 16.52 -0.48
N CYS A 46 7.11 17.49 -0.41
CA CYS A 46 8.39 17.47 -1.09
C CYS A 46 9.40 16.73 -0.23
N LEU A 47 9.97 15.65 -0.75
CA LEU A 47 11.03 14.90 -0.08
C LEU A 47 12.40 15.45 -0.47
N GLU A 48 12.57 15.80 -1.73
CA GLU A 48 13.81 16.34 -2.30
C GLU A 48 13.49 17.40 -3.36
N GLY A 49 14.36 18.41 -3.49
CA GLY A 49 14.22 19.49 -4.47
C GLY A 49 13.83 20.84 -3.85
N GLU A 50 13.93 21.89 -4.66
CA GLU A 50 13.70 23.27 -4.23
C GLU A 50 12.22 23.66 -4.36
N LEU A 51 11.68 24.24 -3.30
CA LEU A 51 10.32 24.77 -3.26
C LEU A 51 10.30 26.25 -3.62
N SER A 52 9.59 26.59 -4.70
CA SER A 52 9.32 27.98 -5.04
C SER A 52 8.36 28.64 -4.03
N ASN A 53 8.47 29.96 -3.86
CA ASN A 53 7.59 30.71 -2.98
C ASN A 53 6.10 30.60 -3.38
N ASP A 54 5.80 30.51 -4.68
CA ASP A 54 4.43 30.34 -5.16
C ASP A 54 3.81 29.01 -4.73
N ALA A 55 4.63 27.94 -4.68
CA ALA A 55 4.21 26.61 -4.27
C ALA A 55 3.73 26.55 -2.81
N THR A 56 4.24 27.43 -1.95
CA THR A 56 4.01 27.40 -0.49
C THR A 56 3.16 28.57 0.02
N ARG A 57 3.02 29.66 -0.76
CA ARG A 57 2.35 30.91 -0.34
C ARG A 57 0.96 30.71 0.23
N LYS A 58 0.15 29.85 -0.39
CA LYS A 58 -1.26 29.63 -0.01
C LYS A 58 -1.45 28.44 0.94
N LEU A 59 -0.37 27.83 1.44
CA LEU A 59 -0.49 26.74 2.40
C LEU A 59 -1.13 27.22 3.71
N PRO A 60 -1.94 26.37 4.35
CA PRO A 60 -2.33 26.55 5.75
C PRO A 60 -1.10 26.75 6.63
N ILE A 61 -1.23 27.54 7.69
CA ILE A 61 -0.15 27.79 8.67
C ILE A 61 0.41 26.46 9.20
N THR A 62 -0.46 25.46 9.40
CA THR A 62 -0.11 24.12 9.89
C THR A 62 0.90 23.36 9.03
N HIS A 63 1.05 23.72 7.74
CA HIS A 63 1.90 23.02 6.76
C HIS A 63 3.06 23.88 6.23
N ARG A 64 3.13 25.16 6.61
CA ARG A 64 4.22 26.06 6.17
C ARG A 64 5.55 25.62 6.80
N GLY A 65 6.61 25.63 6.00
CA GLY A 65 7.96 25.25 6.45
C GLY A 65 8.16 23.76 6.74
N LYS A 66 7.18 22.90 6.44
CA LYS A 66 7.25 21.44 6.64
C LYS A 66 7.38 20.67 5.32
N ASN A 67 8.03 21.30 4.33
CA ASN A 67 8.23 20.79 2.97
C ASN A 67 6.95 20.44 2.19
N TYR A 68 5.77 20.96 2.59
CA TYR A 68 4.57 20.84 1.76
C TYR A 68 4.56 21.85 0.62
N LEU A 69 3.79 21.52 -0.42
CA LEU A 69 3.53 22.36 -1.57
C LEU A 69 2.09 22.19 -2.05
N LEU A 70 1.60 23.14 -2.84
CA LEU A 70 0.39 22.96 -3.66
C LEU A 70 0.80 22.68 -5.11
N ALA A 71 0.55 21.47 -5.61
CA ALA A 71 1.01 21.06 -6.94
C ALA A 71 0.48 21.98 -8.06
N CYS A 72 -0.74 22.53 -7.90
CA CYS A 72 -1.31 23.49 -8.85
C CYS A 72 -0.70 24.90 -8.83
N GLN A 73 0.13 25.23 -7.83
CA GLN A 73 0.83 26.52 -7.73
C GLN A 73 2.35 26.35 -7.82
N CYS A 74 2.83 25.11 -7.88
CA CYS A 74 4.24 24.80 -7.96
C CYS A 74 4.66 24.73 -9.42
N VAL A 75 5.46 25.68 -9.90
CA VAL A 75 6.25 25.49 -11.13
C VAL A 75 7.61 24.96 -10.69
N PRO A 76 8.03 23.75 -11.11
CA PRO A 76 9.31 23.17 -10.71
C PRO A 76 10.49 24.07 -11.12
N VAL A 77 11.43 24.30 -10.19
CA VAL A 77 12.66 25.09 -10.40
C VAL A 77 13.94 24.25 -10.30
N SER A 78 13.80 23.00 -9.87
CA SER A 78 14.83 21.97 -9.83
C SER A 78 14.18 20.61 -10.07
N ASP A 79 15.00 19.58 -10.20
CA ASP A 79 14.54 18.20 -10.05
C ASP A 79 13.92 18.03 -8.65
N MET A 80 12.86 17.22 -8.54
CA MET A 80 12.15 17.05 -7.28
C MET A 80 11.53 15.66 -7.10
N VAL A 81 11.51 15.23 -5.84
CA VAL A 81 10.84 14.01 -5.37
C VAL A 81 9.69 14.45 -4.49
N VAL A 82 8.48 14.04 -4.84
CA VAL A 82 7.23 14.49 -4.21
C VAL A 82 6.33 13.30 -3.93
N GLU A 83 5.58 13.36 -2.84
CA GLU A 83 4.57 12.36 -2.51
C GLU A 83 3.20 13.01 -2.28
N ALA A 84 2.15 12.27 -2.60
CA ALA A 84 0.80 12.61 -2.20
C ALA A 84 0.71 12.64 -0.67
N LYS A 85 -0.15 13.51 -0.15
CA LYS A 85 -0.44 13.51 1.29
C LYS A 85 -1.04 12.16 1.70
N SER A 86 -0.60 11.67 2.84
CA SER A 86 -1.19 10.55 3.57
C SER A 86 -2.14 11.07 4.65
N SER A 87 -2.83 10.17 5.35
CA SER A 87 -3.61 10.54 6.53
C SER A 87 -2.74 11.12 7.65
N ASP A 88 -1.44 10.76 7.70
CA ASP A 88 -0.48 11.30 8.65
C ASP A 88 -0.23 12.80 8.45
N ASP A 89 -0.53 13.30 7.26
CA ASP A 89 -0.39 14.71 6.92
C ASP A 89 -1.70 15.49 7.14
N ASN A 90 -2.80 14.82 7.52
CA ASN A 90 -4.06 15.49 7.81
C ASN A 90 -4.00 16.16 9.19
N ILE A 91 -4.12 17.48 9.21
CA ILE A 91 -4.20 18.27 10.45
C ILE A 91 -5.54 19.00 10.49
N THR A 92 -6.28 18.85 11.58
CA THR A 92 -7.53 19.58 11.83
C THR A 92 -7.50 20.28 13.19
N GLN A 93 -8.10 21.46 13.26
CA GLN A 93 -8.31 22.15 14.53
C GLN A 93 -9.44 21.46 15.30
N CYS A 94 -9.28 21.38 16.61
CA CYS A 94 -10.19 20.74 17.54
C CYS A 94 -10.43 21.64 18.74
N ILE A 95 -11.56 21.40 19.43
CA ILE A 95 -11.95 22.07 20.65
C ILE A 95 -12.17 21.02 21.73
N ALA A 96 -11.45 21.13 22.84
CA ALA A 96 -11.64 20.27 23.99
C ALA A 96 -13.01 20.53 24.65
N VAL A 97 -13.69 19.43 24.96
CA VAL A 97 -14.98 19.42 25.66
C VAL A 97 -14.79 18.91 27.09
N ASN A 98 -14.03 17.85 27.27
CA ASN A 98 -13.79 17.30 28.61
C ASN A 98 -12.49 16.50 28.68
N LEU A 99 -11.92 16.40 29.88
CA LEU A 99 -10.68 15.69 30.18
C LEU A 99 -10.89 14.98 31.51
N GLU A 100 -11.06 13.67 31.44
CA GLU A 100 -11.30 12.84 32.60
C GLU A 100 -10.11 11.93 32.87
N HIS A 101 -9.85 11.69 34.16
CA HIS A 101 -8.84 10.74 34.60
C HIS A 101 -9.52 9.46 35.07
N GLU A 102 -9.23 8.35 34.40
CA GLU A 102 -9.81 7.05 34.73
C GLU A 102 -8.77 6.16 35.42
N ASN A 103 -9.13 5.64 36.61
CA ASN A 103 -8.38 4.63 37.37
C ASN A 103 -6.86 4.88 37.54
N GLY A 104 -6.42 6.13 37.57
CA GLY A 104 -5.07 6.51 37.99
C GLY A 104 -3.99 6.53 36.90
N ASN A 105 -4.22 5.90 35.74
CA ASN A 105 -3.17 5.73 34.72
C ASN A 105 -3.56 6.18 33.30
N VAL A 106 -4.83 6.47 33.03
CA VAL A 106 -5.31 6.84 31.67
C VAL A 106 -6.11 8.13 31.72
N TRP A 107 -5.84 9.03 30.78
CA TRP A 107 -6.61 10.25 30.55
C TRP A 107 -7.46 10.11 29.29
N GLN A 108 -8.70 10.60 29.36
CA GLN A 108 -9.62 10.63 28.24
C GLN A 108 -9.94 12.07 27.87
N LEU A 109 -9.48 12.53 26.70
CA LEU A 109 -9.81 13.83 26.14
C LEU A 109 -10.97 13.68 25.15
N ALA A 110 -12.14 14.20 25.52
CA ALA A 110 -13.28 14.34 24.61
C ALA A 110 -13.22 15.70 23.90
N PHE A 111 -13.43 15.71 22.59
CA PHE A 111 -13.31 16.93 21.78
C PHE A 111 -14.23 16.91 20.53
N GLU A 112 -14.45 18.10 19.99
CA GLU A 112 -15.05 18.30 18.67
C GLU A 112 -13.98 18.73 17.66
N SER A 113 -14.14 18.34 16.41
CA SER A 113 -13.22 18.68 15.32
C SER A 113 -13.90 19.58 14.29
N TYR A 114 -13.14 20.55 13.75
CA TYR A 114 -13.65 21.46 12.71
C TYR A 114 -13.93 20.74 11.38
N ARG A 115 -13.34 19.57 11.18
CA ARG A 115 -13.53 18.71 10.00
C ARG A 115 -13.73 17.30 10.49
N VAL A 116 -14.65 16.58 9.83
CA VAL A 116 -14.86 15.16 10.06
C VAL A 116 -13.54 14.41 9.93
N ILE A 117 -13.21 13.65 10.96
CA ILE A 117 -12.05 12.75 10.99
C ILE A 117 -12.57 11.36 10.67
N ASN A 118 -12.08 10.77 9.58
CA ASN A 118 -12.41 9.38 9.25
C ASN A 118 -11.38 8.49 9.92
N TYR A 119 -11.74 7.83 11.03
CA TYR A 119 -10.86 6.95 11.79
C TYR A 119 -11.55 5.63 12.15
N GLN A 120 -10.78 4.69 12.69
CA GLN A 120 -11.25 3.46 13.33
C GLN A 120 -10.88 3.50 14.81
N THR A 121 -11.76 3.02 15.67
CA THR A 121 -11.47 2.87 17.09
C THR A 121 -10.19 2.03 17.28
N GLY A 122 -9.28 2.54 18.11
CA GLY A 122 -7.93 2.00 18.32
C GLY A 122 -6.84 2.67 17.48
N GLN A 123 -7.17 3.48 16.47
CA GLN A 123 -6.17 4.20 15.69
C GLN A 123 -5.47 5.29 16.51
N ARG A 124 -4.20 5.54 16.19
CA ARG A 124 -3.41 6.58 16.86
C ARG A 124 -3.64 7.94 16.21
N ALA A 125 -3.57 8.99 16.99
CA ALA A 125 -3.55 10.37 16.50
C ALA A 125 -2.63 11.22 17.36
N ALA A 126 -1.99 12.22 16.75
CA ALA A 126 -1.13 13.14 17.49
C ALA A 126 -1.89 14.43 17.82
N VAL A 127 -1.83 14.88 19.07
CA VAL A 127 -2.29 16.20 19.49
C VAL A 127 -1.12 17.17 19.57
N MET A 128 -1.38 18.42 19.26
CA MET A 128 -0.43 19.51 19.34
C MET A 128 -1.13 20.74 19.91
N SER A 129 -0.40 21.58 20.63
CA SER A 129 -0.92 22.87 21.10
C SER A 129 -1.32 23.78 19.91
N ILE A 130 -2.05 24.86 20.16
CA ILE A 130 -2.43 25.84 19.12
C ILE A 130 -1.21 26.49 18.44
N ASN A 131 -0.06 26.48 19.11
CA ASN A 131 1.22 26.94 18.57
C ASN A 131 1.96 25.85 17.78
N MET A 132 1.33 24.69 17.56
CA MET A 132 1.89 23.51 16.89
C MET A 132 3.14 22.95 17.58
N GLN A 133 3.17 23.03 18.91
CA GLN A 133 4.22 22.44 19.77
C GLN A 133 3.65 21.24 20.52
N ASP A 134 4.54 20.46 21.15
CA ASP A 134 4.18 19.33 22.02
C ASP A 134 3.35 18.27 21.29
N GLU A 135 3.97 17.66 20.29
CA GLU A 135 3.35 16.57 19.54
C GLU A 135 3.32 15.28 20.37
N ILE A 136 2.14 14.94 20.84
CA ILE A 136 1.91 13.80 21.73
C ILE A 136 0.91 12.85 21.10
N ILE A 137 1.21 11.55 21.13
CA ILE A 137 0.37 10.54 20.49
C ILE A 137 -0.58 9.93 21.51
N GLY A 138 -1.88 9.93 21.17
CA GLY A 138 -2.92 9.20 21.88
C GLY A 138 -3.63 8.18 20.98
N VAL A 139 -4.58 7.45 21.57
CA VAL A 139 -5.38 6.42 20.90
C VAL A 139 -6.83 6.87 20.80
N LEU A 140 -7.39 6.88 19.60
CA LEU A 140 -8.80 7.21 19.35
C LEU A 140 -9.66 6.07 19.88
N SER A 141 -10.39 6.32 20.95
CA SER A 141 -11.10 5.29 21.74
C SER A 141 -12.62 5.31 21.56
N SER A 142 -13.17 6.40 21.06
CA SER A 142 -14.58 6.50 20.70
C SER A 142 -14.90 5.73 19.42
N ASP A 143 -16.17 5.38 19.25
CA ASP A 143 -16.74 4.86 18.02
C ASP A 143 -17.20 6.02 17.12
N PRO A 144 -16.60 6.22 15.93
CA PRO A 144 -16.95 7.34 15.05
C PRO A 144 -18.39 7.32 14.53
N ASP A 145 -19.05 6.15 14.52
CA ASP A 145 -20.40 5.99 14.00
C ASP A 145 -21.47 6.09 15.09
N ASN A 146 -21.10 5.83 16.35
CA ASN A 146 -22.04 5.72 17.47
C ASN A 146 -21.86 6.79 18.57
N ASP A 147 -20.66 7.31 18.78
CA ASP A 147 -20.40 8.29 19.85
C ASP A 147 -20.57 9.74 19.37
N ALA A 148 -21.12 10.59 20.25
CA ALA A 148 -21.38 11.99 19.95
C ALA A 148 -20.11 12.86 19.92
N LEU A 149 -19.07 12.47 20.64
CA LEU A 149 -17.79 13.17 20.75
C LEU A 149 -16.65 12.24 20.38
N THR A 150 -15.59 12.80 19.79
CA THR A 150 -14.36 12.04 19.58
C THR A 150 -13.56 12.01 20.88
N VAL A 151 -13.10 10.83 21.29
CA VAL A 151 -12.35 10.62 22.54
C VAL A 151 -10.96 10.08 22.23
N LEU A 152 -9.94 10.78 22.69
CA LEU A 152 -8.54 10.37 22.59
C LEU A 152 -8.00 10.00 23.98
N GLN A 153 -7.38 8.84 24.07
CA GLN A 153 -6.78 8.31 25.29
C GLN A 153 -5.26 8.53 25.34
N PHE A 154 -4.76 8.89 26.52
CA PHE A 154 -3.34 9.04 26.82
C PHE A 154 -2.98 8.25 28.07
N GLU A 155 -1.77 7.70 28.12
CA GLU A 155 -1.18 7.25 29.39
C GLU A 155 -0.78 8.47 30.24
N GLN A 156 -0.76 8.32 31.58
CA GLN A 156 -0.41 9.39 32.52
C GLN A 156 0.91 10.12 32.19
N GLN A 157 1.91 9.39 31.71
CA GLN A 157 3.23 9.92 31.36
C GLN A 157 3.23 10.71 30.05
N ASP A 158 2.23 10.46 29.20
CA ASP A 158 2.06 11.03 27.87
C ASP A 158 0.91 12.05 27.85
N LEU A 159 0.50 12.59 29.00
CA LEU A 159 -0.47 13.68 29.03
C LEU A 159 0.24 14.99 28.63
N PRO A 160 -0.23 15.69 27.58
CA PRO A 160 0.31 17.00 27.21
C PRO A 160 0.24 17.99 28.38
N HIS A 161 1.37 18.63 28.71
CA HIS A 161 1.45 19.56 29.84
C HIS A 161 0.40 20.70 29.77
N TRP A 162 0.13 21.19 28.55
CA TRP A 162 -0.86 22.25 28.31
C TRP A 162 -2.32 21.83 28.56
N LEU A 163 -2.62 20.52 28.58
CA LEU A 163 -3.92 19.99 29.02
C LEU A 163 -4.03 19.90 30.54
N ASN A 164 -2.91 19.77 31.24
CA ASN A 164 -2.86 19.63 32.70
C ASN A 164 -2.86 21.00 33.42
N GLU A 165 -2.22 22.01 32.83
CA GLU A 165 -2.17 23.37 33.40
C GLU A 165 -3.54 24.07 33.42
N SER A 166 -4.51 23.61 32.62
CA SER A 166 -5.84 24.20 32.46
C SER A 166 -6.90 23.66 33.45
N SER A 167 -6.46 23.14 34.59
CA SER A 167 -7.21 22.50 35.70
C SER A 167 -8.42 23.24 36.33
N GLN A 168 -8.96 24.30 35.71
CA GLN A 168 -10.22 24.91 36.13
C GLN A 168 -11.28 25.02 35.03
N ASP A 169 -10.93 25.01 33.74
CA ASP A 169 -11.90 24.88 32.65
C ASP A 169 -11.18 24.62 31.33
N ILE A 170 -11.11 23.36 30.90
CA ILE A 170 -10.57 23.03 29.56
C ILE A 170 -11.59 23.30 28.46
N ASN A 171 -12.84 23.61 28.83
CA ASN A 171 -13.92 23.83 27.87
C ASN A 171 -13.48 24.93 26.90
N ALA A 172 -13.67 24.67 25.61
CA ALA A 172 -13.28 25.58 24.53
C ALA A 172 -11.76 25.73 24.31
N LEU A 173 -10.90 24.92 24.94
CA LEU A 173 -9.46 24.91 24.65
C LEU A 173 -9.22 24.41 23.22
N GLU A 174 -8.60 25.26 22.40
CA GLU A 174 -8.28 24.93 21.02
C GLU A 174 -6.93 24.22 20.90
N PHE A 175 -6.90 23.17 20.09
CA PHE A 175 -5.68 22.41 19.78
C PHE A 175 -5.74 21.87 18.35
N TYR A 176 -4.65 21.27 17.88
CA TYR A 176 -4.62 20.59 16.60
C TYR A 176 -4.49 19.09 16.78
N LEU A 177 -5.25 18.34 15.98
CA LEU A 177 -5.11 16.90 15.82
C LEU A 177 -4.47 16.61 14.47
N ARG A 178 -3.43 15.78 14.45
CA ARG A 178 -2.83 15.20 13.26
C ARG A 178 -3.17 13.71 13.19
N GLY A 179 -3.82 13.30 12.10
CA GLY A 179 -4.21 11.92 11.87
C GLY A 179 -5.64 11.71 11.37
N PRO A 180 -6.17 10.48 11.47
CA PRO A 180 -5.55 9.33 12.13
C PRO A 180 -4.21 8.94 11.50
N LEU A 181 -3.25 8.62 12.35
CA LEU A 181 -1.94 8.15 11.92
C LEU A 181 -2.12 6.75 11.35
N THR A 182 -1.58 6.56 10.15
CA THR A 182 -1.39 5.25 9.57
C THR A 182 -0.48 4.50 10.53
N GLU A 183 -0.89 3.32 10.99
CA GLU A 183 0.08 2.44 11.61
C GLU A 183 1.19 2.21 10.58
N GLN A 184 2.39 2.70 10.87
CA GLN A 184 3.56 1.99 10.40
C GLN A 184 3.41 0.62 11.05
N GLN A 185 2.87 -0.35 10.32
CA GLN A 185 3.09 -1.74 10.69
C GLN A 185 4.61 -1.90 10.65
N GLU A 186 5.26 -1.76 11.81
CA GLU A 186 6.54 -2.41 12.03
C GLU A 186 6.25 -3.88 11.75
N ARG A 187 6.60 -4.30 10.53
CA ARG A 187 6.46 -5.69 10.15
C ARG A 187 7.22 -6.47 11.22
N PRO A 188 6.58 -7.44 11.89
CA PRO A 188 7.28 -8.32 12.80
C PRO A 188 8.53 -8.83 12.09
N PRO A 189 9.69 -8.89 12.78
CA PRO A 189 10.89 -9.42 12.15
C PRO A 189 10.56 -10.79 11.56
N LEU A 190 11.08 -11.06 10.36
CA LEU A 190 10.91 -12.37 9.73
C LEU A 190 11.34 -13.46 10.72
N LEU A 191 10.66 -14.59 10.67
CA LEU A 191 10.99 -15.73 11.53
C LEU A 191 12.47 -16.09 11.34
N ALA A 192 13.16 -16.28 12.47
CA ALA A 192 14.54 -16.75 12.45
C ALA A 192 14.61 -18.13 11.74
N PRO A 193 15.70 -18.45 11.04
CA PRO A 193 15.88 -19.78 10.46
C PRO A 193 15.72 -20.90 11.50
N ASN A 194 15.08 -21.99 11.10
CA ASN A 194 14.87 -23.19 11.88
C ASN A 194 15.27 -24.44 11.07
N PRO A 195 16.57 -24.79 11.02
CA PRO A 195 17.04 -25.97 10.29
C PRO A 195 16.48 -27.29 10.81
N GLU A 196 16.16 -27.37 12.10
CA GLU A 196 15.57 -28.54 12.75
C GLU A 196 14.18 -28.84 12.17
N LEU A 197 13.34 -27.81 11.96
CA LEU A 197 12.03 -27.96 11.30
C LEU A 197 12.18 -28.61 9.92
N TRP A 198 13.12 -28.15 9.10
CA TRP A 198 13.34 -28.70 7.76
C TRP A 198 13.71 -30.18 7.79
N GLN A 199 14.55 -30.60 8.75
CA GLN A 199 14.88 -32.01 8.94
C GLN A 199 13.67 -32.82 9.41
N GLN A 200 12.89 -32.29 10.36
CA GLN A 200 11.70 -32.97 10.89
C GLN A 200 10.57 -33.10 9.85
N LEU A 201 10.49 -32.18 8.89
CA LEU A 201 9.61 -32.27 7.72
C LEU A 201 10.06 -33.34 6.70
N GLY A 202 11.26 -33.89 6.84
CA GLY A 202 11.83 -34.93 5.98
C GLY A 202 12.84 -34.43 4.94
N GLY A 203 13.32 -33.20 5.09
CA GLY A 203 14.37 -32.62 4.25
C GLY A 203 13.96 -32.40 2.79
N ASP A 204 14.97 -32.11 1.96
CA ASP A 204 14.80 -31.68 0.57
C ASP A 204 13.89 -32.59 -0.25
N SER A 205 14.11 -33.91 -0.16
CA SER A 205 13.37 -34.91 -0.94
C SER A 205 11.87 -34.91 -0.60
N LYS A 206 11.51 -34.97 0.69
CA LYS A 206 10.10 -35.06 1.11
C LYS A 206 9.39 -33.73 0.90
N ILE A 207 10.05 -32.61 1.17
CA ILE A 207 9.46 -31.28 0.97
C ILE A 207 9.21 -31.00 -0.51
N TYR A 208 10.16 -31.33 -1.39
CA TYR A 208 9.95 -31.15 -2.84
C TYR A 208 8.78 -32.01 -3.36
N GLU A 209 8.66 -33.25 -2.88
CA GLU A 209 7.54 -34.13 -3.21
C GLU A 209 6.18 -33.55 -2.76
N ILE A 210 6.10 -33.07 -1.51
CA ILE A 210 4.91 -32.40 -0.97
C ILE A 210 4.53 -31.19 -1.83
N LEU A 211 5.52 -30.33 -2.15
CA LEU A 211 5.28 -29.14 -2.97
C LEU A 211 4.82 -29.49 -4.39
N ASN A 212 5.37 -30.56 -4.97
CA ASN A 212 4.94 -31.04 -6.28
C ASN A 212 3.46 -31.47 -6.26
N THR A 213 3.07 -32.26 -5.27
CA THR A 213 1.67 -32.66 -5.05
C THR A 213 0.77 -31.45 -4.79
N PHE A 214 1.25 -30.47 -4.02
CA PHE A 214 0.56 -29.20 -3.80
C PHE A 214 0.31 -28.45 -5.10
N TYR A 215 1.29 -28.28 -5.97
CA TYR A 215 1.07 -27.57 -7.22
C TYR A 215 0.18 -28.32 -8.20
N HIS A 216 0.20 -29.65 -8.23
CA HIS A 216 -0.81 -30.39 -8.98
C HIS A 216 -2.24 -30.09 -8.47
N ALA A 217 -2.43 -29.98 -7.16
CA ALA A 217 -3.72 -29.61 -6.58
C ALA A 217 -4.08 -28.14 -6.87
N VAL A 218 -3.11 -27.22 -6.85
CA VAL A 218 -3.30 -25.81 -7.23
C VAL A 218 -3.78 -25.66 -8.68
N TYR A 219 -3.19 -26.41 -9.62
CA TYR A 219 -3.58 -26.35 -11.04
C TYR A 219 -4.92 -27.03 -11.31
N ALA A 220 -5.38 -27.91 -10.41
CA ALA A 220 -6.71 -28.49 -10.45
C ALA A 220 -7.77 -27.61 -9.75
N ASP A 221 -7.36 -26.55 -9.03
CA ASP A 221 -8.24 -25.68 -8.28
C ASP A 221 -8.72 -24.48 -9.12
N ALA A 222 -10.03 -24.33 -9.28
CA ALA A 222 -10.62 -23.30 -10.13
C ALA A 222 -10.33 -21.86 -9.66
N GLN A 223 -10.09 -21.64 -8.37
CA GLN A 223 -9.79 -20.31 -7.84
C GLN A 223 -8.31 -19.95 -7.98
N LEU A 224 -7.42 -20.95 -7.98
CA LEU A 224 -5.96 -20.73 -7.99
C LEU A 224 -5.34 -20.91 -9.38
N ALA A 225 -5.81 -21.87 -10.19
CA ALA A 225 -5.23 -22.21 -11.49
C ALA A 225 -5.05 -21.01 -12.45
N PRO A 226 -5.98 -20.02 -12.53
CA PRO A 226 -5.84 -18.88 -13.45
C PRO A 226 -4.56 -18.06 -13.23
N PHE A 227 -3.99 -18.06 -12.01
CA PHE A 227 -2.77 -17.32 -11.71
C PHE A 227 -1.50 -17.99 -12.24
N PHE A 228 -1.59 -19.22 -12.74
CA PHE A 228 -0.45 -20.05 -13.13
C PHE A 228 -0.45 -20.47 -14.61
N GLU A 229 -1.36 -19.98 -15.45
CA GLU A 229 -1.55 -20.41 -16.86
C GLU A 229 -0.26 -20.48 -17.71
N ARG A 230 0.77 -19.69 -17.37
CA ARG A 230 2.02 -19.55 -18.14
C ARG A 230 3.26 -19.97 -17.38
N ILE A 231 3.08 -20.60 -16.23
CA ILE A 231 4.17 -21.13 -15.41
C ILE A 231 4.02 -22.65 -15.46
N THR A 232 5.13 -23.38 -15.53
CA THR A 232 5.06 -24.85 -15.42
C THR A 232 5.05 -25.26 -13.95
N ILE A 233 4.46 -26.41 -13.66
CA ILE A 233 4.44 -26.98 -12.29
C ILE A 233 5.87 -27.10 -11.77
N GLU A 234 6.80 -27.63 -12.57
CA GLU A 234 8.20 -27.80 -12.17
C GLU A 234 8.87 -26.47 -11.81
N ARG A 235 8.59 -25.41 -12.59
CA ARG A 235 9.16 -24.08 -12.38
C ARG A 235 8.65 -23.46 -11.09
N ILE A 236 7.35 -23.54 -10.81
CA ILE A 236 6.78 -22.92 -9.61
C ILE A 236 7.12 -23.74 -8.35
N THR A 237 7.11 -25.08 -8.45
CA THR A 237 7.56 -25.99 -7.37
C THR A 237 9.01 -25.69 -7.01
N GLY A 238 9.92 -25.61 -7.99
CA GLY A 238 11.32 -25.29 -7.75
C GLY A 238 11.52 -23.92 -7.10
N LYS A 239 10.79 -22.90 -7.55
CA LYS A 239 10.85 -21.55 -6.97
C LYS A 239 10.39 -21.55 -5.51
N GLN A 240 9.24 -22.15 -5.21
CA GLN A 240 8.74 -22.18 -3.84
C GLN A 240 9.64 -23.01 -2.94
N PHE A 241 10.18 -24.13 -3.43
CA PHE A 241 11.14 -24.95 -2.70
C PHE A 241 12.37 -24.12 -2.29
N SER A 242 13.01 -23.43 -3.25
CA SER A 242 14.17 -22.58 -2.96
C SER A 242 13.83 -21.40 -2.03
N PHE A 243 12.64 -20.82 -2.16
CA PHE A 243 12.16 -19.73 -1.29
C PHE A 243 12.00 -20.21 0.16
N LEU A 244 11.30 -21.33 0.37
CA LEU A 244 11.13 -21.92 1.69
C LEU A 244 12.47 -22.37 2.28
N LYS A 245 13.37 -22.94 1.46
CA LYS A 245 14.71 -23.33 1.90
C LYS A 245 15.52 -22.12 2.39
N LYS A 246 15.47 -20.99 1.68
CA LYS A 246 16.08 -19.73 2.12
C LYS A 246 15.54 -19.28 3.48
N HIS A 247 14.22 -19.28 3.66
CA HIS A 247 13.62 -18.73 4.88
C HIS A 247 13.68 -19.70 6.08
N ILE A 248 13.56 -21.00 5.86
CA ILE A 248 13.61 -22.02 6.92
C ILE A 248 15.06 -22.40 7.27
N LEU A 249 15.95 -22.60 6.31
CA LEU A 249 17.35 -22.96 6.59
C LEU A 249 18.27 -21.74 6.77
N GLY A 250 17.90 -20.58 6.24
CA GLY A 250 18.79 -19.42 6.16
C GLY A 250 19.85 -19.53 5.05
N GLU A 251 19.65 -20.43 4.08
CA GLU A 251 20.58 -20.62 2.96
C GLU A 251 20.34 -19.61 1.83
N ASP A 252 21.39 -18.89 1.44
CA ASP A 252 21.34 -18.01 0.26
C ASP A 252 21.43 -18.83 -1.03
N GLY A 253 20.27 -19.18 -1.59
CA GLY A 253 20.16 -19.90 -2.86
C GLY A 253 18.91 -19.58 -3.68
N PHE A 254 18.01 -18.75 -3.17
CA PHE A 254 16.81 -18.34 -3.91
C PHE A 254 17.14 -17.23 -4.92
N ILE A 255 16.95 -17.53 -6.20
CA ILE A 255 17.06 -16.57 -7.30
C ILE A 255 15.65 -16.29 -7.81
N GLY A 256 15.06 -15.21 -7.32
CA GLY A 256 13.71 -14.79 -7.67
C GLY A 256 13.34 -13.46 -7.03
N GLU A 257 12.17 -12.95 -7.39
CA GLU A 257 11.61 -11.73 -6.81
C GLU A 257 11.03 -12.02 -5.42
N ASP A 258 11.05 -11.02 -4.55
CA ASP A 258 10.34 -11.08 -3.27
C ASP A 258 8.82 -11.28 -3.49
N PRO A 259 8.06 -11.69 -2.46
CA PRO A 259 6.63 -11.94 -2.61
C PRO A 259 5.85 -10.70 -3.06
N LYS A 260 6.24 -9.48 -2.64
CA LYS A 260 5.56 -8.25 -3.03
C LYS A 260 5.67 -8.03 -4.54
N ASN A 261 6.88 -8.14 -5.07
CA ASN A 261 7.11 -8.03 -6.50
C ASN A 261 6.52 -9.20 -7.30
N SER A 262 6.66 -10.44 -6.82
CA SER A 262 6.14 -11.62 -7.53
C SER A 262 4.62 -11.58 -7.71
N HIS A 263 3.89 -11.03 -6.74
CA HIS A 263 2.43 -10.99 -6.73
C HIS A 263 1.85 -9.62 -7.12
N ASN A 264 2.67 -8.67 -7.61
CA ASN A 264 2.26 -7.26 -7.77
C ASN A 264 0.95 -7.02 -8.53
N TRP A 265 0.73 -7.80 -9.58
CA TRP A 265 -0.39 -7.69 -10.50
C TRP A 265 -1.64 -8.45 -10.03
N MET A 266 -1.51 -9.35 -9.04
CA MET A 266 -2.58 -10.25 -8.62
C MET A 266 -3.41 -9.65 -7.48
N VAL A 267 -4.72 -9.49 -7.65
CA VAL A 267 -5.60 -9.17 -6.53
C VAL A 267 -5.84 -10.43 -5.69
N VAL A 268 -4.97 -10.66 -4.71
CA VAL A 268 -5.11 -11.76 -3.74
C VAL A 268 -5.78 -11.20 -2.49
N ASN A 269 -7.06 -11.48 -2.28
CA ASN A 269 -7.73 -11.11 -1.03
C ASN A 269 -7.43 -12.13 0.10
N HIS A 270 -7.87 -11.81 1.32
CA HIS A 270 -7.68 -12.70 2.48
C HIS A 270 -8.26 -14.10 2.26
N ASN A 271 -9.42 -14.22 1.61
CA ASN A 271 -10.09 -15.49 1.39
C ASN A 271 -9.28 -16.39 0.44
N LEU A 272 -8.78 -15.84 -0.65
CA LEU A 272 -7.97 -16.59 -1.63
C LEU A 272 -6.64 -17.04 -1.01
N PHE A 273 -6.00 -16.18 -0.22
CA PHE A 273 -4.79 -16.54 0.52
C PHE A 273 -5.06 -17.68 1.51
N ASN A 274 -6.13 -17.57 2.30
CA ASN A 274 -6.52 -18.60 3.28
C ASN A 274 -6.86 -19.93 2.60
N HIS A 275 -7.54 -19.90 1.46
CA HIS A 275 -7.85 -21.07 0.66
C HIS A 275 -6.58 -21.81 0.23
N ARG A 276 -5.56 -21.07 -0.23
CA ARG A 276 -4.26 -21.63 -0.59
C ARG A 276 -3.53 -22.24 0.61
N ILE A 277 -3.57 -21.60 1.78
CA ILE A 277 -2.99 -22.14 3.03
C ILE A 277 -3.70 -23.42 3.45
N GLU A 278 -5.03 -23.46 3.44
CA GLU A 278 -5.80 -24.67 3.76
C GLU A 278 -5.49 -25.82 2.78
N LEU A 279 -5.30 -25.51 1.49
CA LEU A 279 -4.90 -26.51 0.50
C LEU A 279 -3.55 -27.13 0.84
N MET A 280 -2.56 -26.32 1.22
CA MET A 280 -1.25 -26.81 1.67
C MET A 280 -1.38 -27.64 2.95
N ARG A 281 -2.13 -27.14 3.95
CA ARG A 281 -2.41 -27.83 5.23
C ARG A 281 -2.96 -29.23 5.01
N ARG A 282 -3.97 -29.37 4.14
CA ARG A 282 -4.56 -30.67 3.79
C ARG A 282 -3.53 -31.62 3.21
N ILE A 283 -2.69 -31.15 2.30
CA ILE A 283 -1.67 -32.00 1.67
C ILE A 283 -0.58 -32.40 2.67
N LEU A 284 -0.15 -31.50 3.56
CA LEU A 284 0.76 -31.85 4.64
C LEU A 284 0.18 -32.96 5.55
N ARG A 285 -1.13 -32.90 5.86
CA ARG A 285 -1.83 -33.97 6.59
C ARG A 285 -1.85 -35.29 5.82
N ASP A 286 -2.09 -35.25 4.51
CA ASP A 286 -2.07 -36.44 3.64
C ASP A 286 -0.67 -37.12 3.64
N TYR A 287 0.40 -36.33 3.82
CA TYR A 287 1.79 -36.80 4.00
C TYR A 287 2.14 -37.17 5.46
N ALA A 288 1.14 -37.26 6.34
CA ALA A 288 1.25 -37.59 7.76
C ALA A 288 2.23 -36.68 8.53
N VAL A 289 2.33 -35.41 8.15
CA VAL A 289 3.06 -34.40 8.92
C VAL A 289 2.25 -34.06 10.17
N SER A 290 2.90 -33.97 11.33
CA SER A 290 2.20 -33.67 12.60
C SER A 290 1.66 -32.24 12.62
N GLU A 291 0.55 -32.02 13.34
CA GLU A 291 -0.07 -30.69 13.45
C GLU A 291 0.90 -29.62 13.97
N THR A 292 1.81 -29.98 14.87
CA THR A 292 2.85 -29.06 15.37
C THR A 292 3.79 -28.60 14.26
N LEU A 293 4.23 -29.51 13.38
CA LEU A 293 5.12 -29.17 12.27
C LEU A 293 4.38 -28.38 11.18
N ILE A 294 3.11 -28.71 10.95
CA ILE A 294 2.23 -27.97 10.04
C ILE A 294 2.12 -26.51 10.49
N GLN A 295 1.80 -26.26 11.76
CA GLN A 295 1.69 -24.90 12.30
C GLN A 295 3.00 -24.11 12.15
N GLN A 296 4.15 -24.75 12.39
CA GLN A 296 5.45 -24.11 12.21
C GLN A 296 5.75 -23.79 10.74
N PHE A 297 5.45 -24.72 9.82
CA PHE A 297 5.60 -24.49 8.38
C PHE A 297 4.69 -23.37 7.89
N GLU A 298 3.43 -23.37 8.29
CA GLU A 298 2.46 -22.34 7.93
C GLU A 298 2.89 -20.95 8.42
N ALA A 299 3.49 -20.84 9.61
CA ALA A 299 4.01 -19.57 10.11
C ALA A 299 5.07 -18.95 9.17
N TYR A 300 5.88 -19.79 8.50
CA TYR A 300 6.84 -19.32 7.50
C TYR A 300 6.19 -18.79 6.22
N GLU A 301 4.98 -19.25 5.88
CA GLU A 301 4.23 -18.75 4.73
C GLU A 301 3.40 -17.51 5.12
N GLU A 302 2.76 -17.55 6.29
CA GLU A 302 1.87 -16.52 6.83
C GLU A 302 2.57 -15.17 7.03
N GLN A 303 3.86 -15.17 7.39
CA GLN A 303 4.65 -13.93 7.58
C GLN A 303 4.69 -13.04 6.31
N PHE A 304 4.45 -13.61 5.13
CA PHE A 304 4.41 -12.89 3.85
C PHE A 304 3.01 -12.43 3.44
N ARG A 305 1.97 -12.67 4.27
CA ARG A 305 0.62 -12.19 3.99
C ARG A 305 0.58 -10.70 3.61
N PRO A 306 1.26 -9.77 4.30
CA PRO A 306 1.17 -8.35 3.94
C PRO A 306 1.90 -8.00 2.62
N ASP A 307 2.76 -8.89 2.11
CA ASP A 307 3.39 -8.77 0.79
C ASP A 307 2.57 -9.42 -0.33
N ILE A 308 1.45 -10.06 -0.02
CA ILE A 308 0.66 -10.80 -1.03
C ILE A 308 -0.76 -10.28 -1.07
N VAL A 309 -1.37 -10.12 0.10
CA VAL A 309 -2.78 -9.79 0.24
C VAL A 309 -3.03 -8.32 -0.03
N LYS A 310 -3.91 -8.04 -0.98
CA LYS A 310 -4.31 -6.70 -1.41
C LYS A 310 -5.65 -6.72 -2.14
N ASN A 311 -6.33 -5.58 -2.12
CA ASN A 311 -7.61 -5.38 -2.80
C ASN A 311 -7.46 -4.74 -4.19
N GLN A 312 -6.26 -4.29 -4.55
CA GLN A 312 -5.91 -3.73 -5.86
C GLN A 312 -4.46 -4.06 -6.20
N PRO A 313 -4.06 -4.15 -7.47
CA PRO A 313 -2.65 -4.33 -7.85
C PRO A 313 -1.77 -3.20 -7.30
N TRP A 314 -0.49 -3.49 -7.05
CA TRP A 314 0.51 -2.45 -6.76
C TRP A 314 1.58 -2.43 -7.85
N PRO A 315 2.25 -1.28 -8.09
CA PRO A 315 3.36 -1.22 -9.02
C PRO A 315 4.49 -2.16 -8.60
N LYS A 316 5.17 -2.73 -9.58
CA LYS A 316 6.37 -3.53 -9.35
C LYS A 316 7.54 -2.60 -9.01
N GLN A 317 8.34 -2.94 -8.00
CA GLN A 317 9.52 -2.16 -7.63
C GLN A 317 10.79 -2.81 -8.20
N ILE A 318 11.58 -2.06 -8.97
CA ILE A 318 12.91 -2.47 -9.46
C ILE A 318 13.92 -1.41 -9.05
N GLY A 319 14.74 -1.73 -8.04
CA GLY A 319 15.60 -0.73 -7.39
C GLY A 319 14.77 0.37 -6.74
N ASP A 320 15.01 1.62 -7.14
CA ASP A 320 14.31 2.82 -6.64
C ASP A 320 13.11 3.23 -7.51
N GLN A 321 12.77 2.45 -8.54
CA GLN A 321 11.72 2.77 -9.51
C GLN A 321 10.49 1.88 -9.34
N PHE A 322 9.32 2.51 -9.47
CA PHE A 322 8.03 1.81 -9.52
C PHE A 322 7.54 1.71 -10.96
N ILE A 323 7.38 0.49 -11.43
CA ILE A 323 6.95 0.15 -12.78
C ILE A 323 5.51 -0.30 -12.72
N ASP A 324 4.64 0.44 -13.38
CA ASP A 324 3.30 -0.03 -13.70
C ASP A 324 3.39 -1.10 -14.79
N THR A 325 2.94 -2.32 -14.47
CA THR A 325 2.99 -3.47 -15.38
C THR A 325 1.69 -3.69 -16.14
N GLU A 326 0.63 -2.93 -15.88
CA GLU A 326 -0.66 -3.00 -16.59
C GLU A 326 -0.76 -1.96 -17.71
N ARG A 327 0.26 -1.92 -18.55
CA ARG A 327 0.30 -1.03 -19.72
C ARG A 327 -0.20 -1.73 -20.97
N PHE A 328 -0.99 -1.00 -21.73
CA PHE A 328 -1.44 -1.35 -23.07
C PHE A 328 -0.83 -0.36 -24.06
N GLU A 329 -0.35 -0.86 -25.19
CA GLU A 329 0.06 -0.04 -26.33
C GLU A 329 -0.88 -0.30 -27.50
N GLU A 330 -1.09 0.73 -28.30
CA GLU A 330 -1.77 0.62 -29.58
C GLU A 330 -0.74 0.59 -30.71
N CYS A 331 -0.83 -0.39 -31.59
CA CYS A 331 0.02 -0.47 -32.77
C CYS A 331 -0.78 -0.90 -34.00
N VAL A 332 -0.28 -0.55 -35.18
CA VAL A 332 -0.80 -1.05 -36.45
C VAL A 332 -0.05 -2.31 -36.80
N LEU A 333 -0.77 -3.41 -37.05
CA LEU A 333 -0.17 -4.67 -37.45
C LEU A 333 0.45 -4.59 -38.85
N ASP A 334 1.68 -5.04 -39.00
CA ASP A 334 2.33 -5.17 -40.32
C ASP A 334 1.81 -6.40 -41.08
N GLU A 335 1.53 -7.49 -40.37
CA GLU A 335 1.02 -8.76 -40.90
C GLU A 335 -0.25 -9.20 -40.17
N ALA A 336 -1.08 -10.01 -40.85
CA ALA A 336 -2.30 -10.54 -40.25
C ALA A 336 -1.96 -11.53 -39.11
N THR A 337 -2.76 -11.51 -38.05
CA THR A 337 -2.60 -12.39 -36.88
C THR A 337 -3.96 -12.81 -36.34
N ILE A 338 -4.00 -13.46 -35.18
CA ILE A 338 -5.24 -13.87 -34.50
C ILE A 338 -5.37 -13.10 -33.18
N CYS A 339 -6.59 -12.73 -32.83
CA CYS A 339 -6.91 -12.15 -31.53
C CYS A 339 -6.76 -13.19 -30.41
N ASP A 340 -6.01 -12.87 -29.36
CA ASP A 340 -5.81 -13.77 -28.21
C ASP A 340 -7.06 -13.93 -27.32
N TYR A 341 -8.11 -13.14 -27.57
CA TYR A 341 -9.34 -13.11 -26.75
C TYR A 341 -10.52 -13.80 -27.43
N CYS A 342 -10.77 -13.51 -28.71
CA CYS A 342 -11.90 -14.10 -29.46
C CYS A 342 -11.46 -15.11 -30.52
N SER A 343 -10.15 -15.30 -30.70
CA SER A 343 -9.58 -16.16 -31.74
C SER A 343 -9.98 -15.80 -33.18
N ALA A 344 -10.55 -14.60 -33.40
CA ALA A 344 -10.84 -14.10 -34.73
C ALA A 344 -9.56 -13.63 -35.42
N GLU A 345 -9.52 -13.78 -36.74
CA GLU A 345 -8.47 -13.23 -37.58
C GLU A 345 -8.46 -11.70 -37.51
N ILE A 346 -7.28 -11.11 -37.37
CA ILE A 346 -7.03 -9.68 -37.42
C ILE A 346 -6.22 -9.40 -38.68
N PRO A 347 -6.78 -8.69 -39.68
CA PRO A 347 -6.07 -8.37 -40.91
C PRO A 347 -4.84 -7.49 -40.67
N ALA A 348 -3.85 -7.60 -41.56
CA ALA A 348 -2.75 -6.65 -41.64
C ALA A 348 -3.26 -5.21 -41.81
N ASN A 349 -2.48 -4.23 -41.36
CA ASN A 349 -2.80 -2.80 -41.33
C ASN A 349 -4.00 -2.43 -40.44
N THR A 350 -4.34 -3.28 -39.46
CA THR A 350 -5.38 -3.00 -38.46
C THR A 350 -4.75 -2.46 -37.18
N MET A 351 -5.37 -1.44 -36.58
CA MET A 351 -5.00 -0.96 -35.25
C MET A 351 -5.44 -1.99 -34.20
N VAL A 352 -4.51 -2.39 -33.32
CA VAL A 352 -4.74 -3.36 -32.26
C VAL A 352 -4.24 -2.82 -30.93
N LYS A 353 -4.80 -3.35 -29.84
CA LYS A 353 -4.34 -3.05 -28.47
C LYS A 353 -3.57 -4.27 -27.96
N TYR A 354 -2.31 -4.08 -27.60
CA TYR A 354 -1.43 -5.14 -27.11
C TYR A 354 -1.08 -4.88 -25.65
N HIS A 355 -1.24 -5.90 -24.81
CA HIS A 355 -0.91 -5.83 -23.40
C HIS A 355 0.58 -6.13 -23.19
N LEU A 356 1.34 -5.12 -22.75
CA LEU A 356 2.82 -5.18 -22.66
C LEU A 356 3.35 -6.31 -21.76
N ARG A 357 2.61 -6.72 -20.72
CA ARG A 357 3.03 -7.74 -19.76
C ARG A 357 2.75 -9.17 -20.22
N ILE A 358 1.51 -9.45 -20.61
CA ILE A 358 1.09 -10.80 -21.00
C ILE A 358 1.23 -11.02 -22.50
N GLY A 359 1.69 -10.02 -23.24
CA GLY A 359 1.83 -10.10 -24.68
C GLY A 359 0.60 -10.59 -25.43
N LYS A 360 -0.59 -10.31 -24.88
CA LYS A 360 -1.85 -10.64 -25.53
C LYS A 360 -2.26 -9.48 -26.43
N LEU A 361 -2.76 -9.83 -27.60
CA LEU A 361 -3.17 -8.93 -28.64
C LEU A 361 -4.70 -8.98 -28.80
N ALA A 362 -5.34 -7.84 -28.60
CA ALA A 362 -6.79 -7.67 -28.72
C ALA A 362 -7.13 -7.03 -30.08
N CYS A 363 -8.09 -7.61 -30.79
CA CYS A 363 -8.73 -6.96 -31.92
C CYS A 363 -9.55 -5.75 -31.45
N LYS A 364 -9.99 -4.91 -32.40
CA LYS A 364 -10.78 -3.69 -32.13
C LYS A 364 -12.04 -3.95 -31.28
N ASP A 365 -12.69 -5.09 -31.48
CA ASP A 365 -13.90 -5.43 -30.74
C ASP A 365 -13.58 -5.86 -29.31
N CYS A 366 -12.52 -6.65 -29.12
CA CYS A 366 -12.07 -7.06 -27.80
C CYS A 366 -11.41 -5.93 -27.00
N SER A 367 -10.78 -4.97 -27.67
CA SER A 367 -10.09 -3.84 -27.05
C SER A 367 -11.04 -2.79 -26.47
N THR A 368 -12.30 -2.76 -26.91
CA THR A 368 -13.34 -1.83 -26.41
C THR A 368 -14.13 -2.41 -25.24
N THR A 369 -14.25 -3.73 -25.11
CA THR A 369 -14.91 -4.39 -23.98
C THR A 369 -14.09 -4.40 -22.67
N SER A 370 -12.79 -4.11 -22.71
CA SER A 370 -11.93 -4.17 -21.53
C SER A 370 -12.07 -2.97 -20.58
N GLU A 371 -12.84 -1.93 -20.94
CA GLU A 371 -13.06 -0.74 -20.09
C GLU A 371 -14.30 -0.85 -19.18
N SER A 372 -15.11 -1.91 -19.28
CA SER A 372 -16.45 -1.95 -18.66
C SER A 372 -16.70 -3.10 -17.67
N THR A 373 -15.66 -3.68 -17.09
CA THR A 373 -15.81 -4.62 -15.96
C THR A 373 -14.70 -4.39 -14.94
N GLU A 374 -14.95 -3.44 -14.04
CA GLU A 374 -14.31 -3.31 -12.73
C GLU A 374 -15.38 -3.41 -11.64
#